data_AF-A0A3D2IB72-F1
#
_entry.id   AF-A0A3D2IB72-F1
#
_cell.length_a   1.000
_cell.length_b   1.000
_cell.length_c   1.000
_cell.angle_alpha   90.00
_cell.angle_beta   90.00
_cell.angle_gamma   90.00
#
_symmetry.space_group_name_H-M   'P 1'
#
loop_
_entity.id
_entity.type
_entity.pdbx_description
1 polymer ?
#
loop_
_entity_poly.entity_id
_entity_poly.type
_entity_poly.pdbx_seq_one_letter_code
_entity_poly.pdbx_strand_id
1 'polypeptide(L)'
;KGYVLKENTVSEIVQCVKAVLSGEYYLSPAISQYLIRRNSGLMNEASDKHGINLLTDSEKKILKLVSDMKTNQEIAKHLSISSKTVKNHRNNICNKLGLTGTHALLKYAIQNESNLD
;
A
#
# COMPACT_ATOMS: atom_id res chain seq x y z
N LYS A 1 -27.77 -11.41 -4.30
CA LYS A 1 -28.45 -10.27 -4.97
C LYS A 1 -27.63 -9.91 -6.19
N GLY A 2 -28.14 -10.11 -7.41
CA GLY A 2 -27.41 -9.86 -8.66
C GLY A 2 -28.05 -8.73 -9.47
N TYR A 3 -27.23 -7.94 -10.15
CA TYR A 3 -27.64 -6.83 -11.02
C TYR A 3 -27.30 -7.18 -12.48
N VAL A 4 -28.28 -7.07 -13.38
CA VAL A 4 -28.12 -7.28 -14.84
C VAL A 4 -28.58 -6.01 -15.55
N LEU A 5 -27.71 -5.43 -16.38
CA LEU A 5 -28.02 -4.29 -17.23
C LEU A 5 -28.60 -4.76 -18.57
N LYS A 6 -29.50 -3.95 -19.13
CA LYS A 6 -30.50 -4.28 -20.17
C LYS A 6 -29.93 -4.63 -21.56
N GLU A 7 -28.61 -4.73 -21.73
CA GLU A 7 -27.95 -4.90 -23.05
C GLU A 7 -27.21 -6.23 -23.22
N ASN A 8 -27.24 -7.13 -22.23
CA ASN A 8 -26.56 -8.42 -22.31
C ASN A 8 -27.47 -9.50 -22.93
N THR A 9 -26.99 -10.13 -23.99
CA THR A 9 -27.66 -11.19 -24.75
C THR A 9 -28.25 -12.28 -23.84
N VAL A 10 -29.46 -12.76 -24.16
CA VAL A 10 -30.24 -13.78 -23.42
C VAL A 10 -29.40 -14.98 -22.95
N SER A 11 -28.35 -15.34 -23.71
CA SER A 11 -27.40 -16.41 -23.39
C SER A 11 -26.57 -16.19 -22.11
N GLU A 12 -26.21 -14.96 -21.77
CA GLU A 12 -25.43 -14.64 -20.57
C GLU A 12 -26.27 -14.72 -19.29
N ILE A 13 -27.57 -14.40 -19.40
CA ILE A 13 -28.53 -14.55 -18.29
C ILE A 13 -28.68 -16.03 -17.94
N VAL A 14 -28.76 -16.91 -18.95
CA VAL A 14 -28.84 -18.36 -18.73
C VAL A 14 -27.57 -18.89 -18.05
N GLN A 15 -26.38 -18.40 -18.41
CA GLN A 15 -25.14 -18.77 -17.73
C GLN A 15 -25.07 -18.25 -16.30
N CYS A 16 -25.51 -17.02 -16.06
CA CYS A 16 -25.59 -16.44 -14.72
C CYS A 16 -26.52 -17.24 -13.80
N VAL A 17 -27.69 -17.64 -14.30
CA VAL A 17 -28.66 -18.42 -13.52
C VAL A 17 -28.10 -19.82 -13.22
N LYS A 18 -27.46 -20.48 -14.19
CA LYS A 18 -26.82 -21.80 -13.98
C LYS A 18 -25.69 -21.74 -12.94
N ALA A 19 -24.85 -20.72 -12.98
CA ALA A 19 -23.74 -20.55 -12.05
C ALA A 19 -24.20 -20.20 -10.62
N VAL A 20 -25.24 -19.38 -10.48
CA VAL A 20 -25.81 -19.09 -9.15
C VAL A 20 -26.50 -20.32 -8.56
N LEU A 21 -27.13 -21.15 -9.40
CA LEU A 21 -27.73 -22.42 -8.97
C LEU A 21 -26.68 -23.47 -8.55
N SER A 22 -25.44 -23.38 -9.05
CA SER A 22 -24.32 -24.21 -8.60
C SER A 22 -23.58 -23.66 -7.37
N GLY A 23 -24.06 -22.57 -6.77
CA GLY A 23 -23.42 -21.93 -5.61
C GLY A 23 -22.18 -21.09 -5.96
N GLU A 24 -21.92 -20.89 -7.25
CA GLU A 24 -20.77 -20.13 -7.75
C GLU A 24 -21.16 -18.67 -8.00
N TYR A 25 -20.23 -17.76 -7.74
CA TYR A 25 -20.43 -16.34 -8.01
C TYR A 25 -20.20 -16.07 -9.50
N TYR A 26 -21.27 -15.79 -10.24
CA TYR A 26 -21.14 -15.35 -11.63
C TYR A 26 -20.94 -13.84 -11.70
N LEU A 27 -19.79 -13.44 -12.20
CA LEU A 27 -19.46 -12.03 -12.45
C LEU A 27 -19.37 -11.83 -13.97
N SER A 28 -20.25 -11.00 -14.51
CA SER A 28 -20.23 -10.67 -15.95
C SER A 28 -18.84 -10.13 -16.34
N PRO A 29 -18.29 -10.49 -17.51
CA PRO A 29 -17.00 -10.00 -17.98
C PRO A 29 -16.87 -8.47 -17.93
N ALA A 30 -17.96 -7.72 -18.16
CA ALA A 30 -17.98 -6.27 -18.07
C ALA A 30 -17.80 -5.76 -16.63
N ILE A 31 -18.43 -6.42 -15.65
CA ILE A 31 -18.28 -6.11 -14.23
C ILE A 31 -16.93 -6.59 -13.70
N SER A 32 -16.45 -7.75 -14.16
CA SER A 32 -15.11 -8.26 -13.87
C SER A 32 -14.05 -7.31 -14.38
N GLN A 33 -14.16 -6.81 -15.62
CA GLN A 33 -13.24 -5.79 -16.13
C GLN A 33 -13.37 -4.47 -15.36
N TYR A 34 -14.57 -4.02 -15.02
CA TYR A 34 -14.78 -2.81 -14.23
C TYR A 34 -14.18 -2.93 -12.82
N LEU A 35 -14.37 -4.07 -12.16
CA LEU A 35 -13.80 -4.36 -10.84
C LEU A 35 -12.30 -4.57 -10.93
N ILE A 36 -11.78 -5.25 -11.95
CA ILE A 36 -10.33 -5.36 -12.18
C ILE A 36 -9.75 -3.97 -12.43
N ARG A 37 -10.38 -3.10 -13.22
CA ARG A 37 -9.92 -1.71 -13.43
C ARG A 37 -9.93 -0.91 -12.12
N ARG A 38 -11.01 -0.99 -11.36
CA ARG A 38 -11.18 -0.27 -10.08
C ARG A 38 -10.25 -0.81 -8.99
N ASN A 39 -10.03 -2.11 -8.95
CA ASN A 39 -9.15 -2.77 -8.00
C ASN A 39 -7.68 -2.72 -8.45
N SER A 40 -7.40 -2.56 -9.74
CA SER A 40 -6.04 -2.32 -10.25
C SER A 40 -5.53 -0.92 -9.94
N GLY A 41 -6.42 0.08 -9.81
CA GLY A 41 -6.06 1.37 -9.21
C GLY A 41 -5.79 1.24 -7.72
N LEU A 42 -6.64 0.53 -6.96
CA LEU A 42 -6.48 0.38 -5.51
C LEU A 42 -5.36 -0.58 -5.08
N MET A 43 -4.99 -1.59 -5.88
CA MET A 43 -3.92 -2.54 -5.55
C MET A 43 -2.54 -2.13 -6.07
N ASN A 44 -2.45 -1.39 -7.18
CA ASN A 44 -1.15 -0.91 -7.69
C ASN A 44 -0.75 0.47 -7.18
N GLU A 45 -1.70 1.30 -6.70
CA GLU A 45 -1.36 2.62 -6.11
C GLU A 45 -1.10 2.54 -4.60
N ALA A 46 -1.53 1.47 -3.93
CA ALA A 46 -1.30 1.25 -2.49
C ALA A 46 0.04 0.57 -2.14
N SER A 47 0.82 0.10 -3.12
CA SER A 47 1.87 -0.90 -2.87
C SER A 47 3.28 -0.55 -3.35
N ASP A 48 3.73 0.71 -3.38
CA ASP A 48 5.16 1.03 -3.09
C ASP A 48 5.61 2.45 -3.50
N LYS A 49 5.05 3.04 -4.56
CA LYS A 49 5.75 4.13 -5.25
C LYS A 49 5.47 5.55 -4.76
N HIS A 50 4.51 5.78 -3.87
CA HIS A 50 4.16 7.14 -3.45
C HIS A 50 4.71 7.53 -2.08
N GLY A 51 4.78 6.62 -1.10
CA GLY A 51 5.29 6.91 0.25
C GLY A 51 6.77 7.35 0.25
N ILE A 52 7.65 6.57 -0.37
CA ILE A 52 9.10 6.84 -0.38
C ILE A 52 9.43 8.10 -1.18
N ASN A 53 8.69 8.38 -2.27
CA ASN A 53 8.91 9.58 -3.08
C ASN A 53 8.46 10.89 -2.40
N LEU A 54 7.61 10.82 -1.37
CA LEU A 54 7.24 11.98 -0.54
C LEU A 54 8.34 12.36 0.48
N LEU A 55 9.33 11.49 0.68
CA LEU A 55 10.40 11.68 1.64
C LEU A 55 11.57 12.43 1.01
N THR A 56 12.12 13.39 1.76
CA THR A 56 13.37 14.07 1.41
C THR A 56 14.56 13.12 1.52
N ASP A 57 15.69 13.43 0.88
CA ASP A 57 16.89 12.58 0.91
C ASP A 57 17.38 12.29 2.34
N SER A 58 17.28 13.27 3.23
CA SER A 58 17.60 13.10 4.66
C SER A 58 16.65 12.13 5.36
N GLU A 59 15.36 12.18 5.03
CA GLU A 59 14.35 11.29 5.59
C GLU A 59 14.49 9.86 5.05
N LYS A 60 14.83 9.70 3.77
CA LYS A 60 15.15 8.40 3.16
C LYS A 60 16.36 7.75 3.83
N LYS A 61 17.44 8.52 4.08
CA LYS A 61 18.62 8.04 4.82
C LYS A 61 18.26 7.56 6.22
N ILE A 62 17.41 8.30 6.93
CA ILE A 62 16.94 7.90 8.25
C ILE A 62 16.09 6.63 8.16
N LEU A 63 15.20 6.52 7.16
CA LEU A 63 14.37 5.34 6.96
C LEU A 63 15.21 4.09 6.66
N LYS A 64 16.28 4.22 5.86
CA LYS A 64 17.25 3.13 5.60
C LYS A 64 17.97 2.66 6.86
N LEU A 65 18.39 3.59 7.72
CA LEU A 65 18.99 3.19 9.00
C LEU A 65 17.97 2.58 9.97
N VAL A 66 16.68 2.90 9.82
CA VAL A 66 15.61 2.26 10.59
C VAL A 66 15.32 0.84 10.08
N SER A 67 15.43 0.55 8.78
CA SER A 67 15.32 -0.82 8.25
C SER A 67 16.46 -1.71 8.76
N ASP A 68 17.68 -1.16 8.92
CA ASP A 68 18.82 -1.82 9.57
C ASP A 68 18.62 -2.10 11.08
N MET A 69 17.43 -1.85 11.64
CA MET A 69 17.12 -1.95 13.08
C MET A 69 18.02 -1.10 13.99
N LYS A 70 18.62 0.00 13.50
CA LYS A 70 19.45 0.88 14.33
C LYS A 70 18.61 1.70 15.29
N THR A 71 19.13 1.92 16.49
CA THR A 71 18.51 2.77 17.50
C THR A 71 18.64 4.25 17.14
N ASN A 72 17.81 5.10 17.74
CA ASN A 72 17.88 6.56 17.54
C ASN A 72 19.26 7.14 17.86
N GLN A 73 20.00 6.55 18.80
CA GLN A 73 21.34 7.00 19.17
C GLN A 73 22.38 6.60 18.10
N GLU A 74 22.24 5.41 17.51
CA GLU A 74 23.13 4.95 16.43
C GLU A 74 22.88 5.72 15.14
N ILE A 75 21.61 5.98 14.80
CA ILE A 75 21.23 6.84 13.67
C ILE A 75 21.80 8.24 13.86
N ALA A 76 21.69 8.80 15.07
CA ALA A 76 22.25 10.09 15.43
C ALA A 76 23.78 10.13 15.24
N LYS A 77 24.50 9.09 15.68
CA LYS A 77 25.96 8.97 15.47
C LYS A 77 26.31 8.84 13.98
N HIS A 78 25.59 8.02 13.22
CA HIS A 78 25.84 7.82 11.79
C HIS A 78 25.65 9.09 10.97
N LEU A 79 24.63 9.88 11.28
CA LEU A 79 24.30 11.11 10.55
C LEU A 79 24.93 12.37 11.19
N SER A 80 25.69 12.22 12.29
CA SER A 80 26.26 13.32 13.08
C SER A 80 25.23 14.38 13.50
N ILE A 81 24.02 13.94 13.88
CA ILE A 81 22.92 14.79 14.35
C ILE A 81 22.49 14.41 15.78
N SER A 82 21.76 15.29 16.47
CA SER A 82 21.22 14.98 17.79
C SER A 82 20.12 13.91 17.73
N SER A 83 20.04 13.05 18.75
CA SER A 83 18.95 12.07 18.91
C SER A 83 17.56 12.72 18.96
N LYS A 84 17.48 13.97 19.43
CA LYS A 84 16.26 14.78 19.40
C LYS A 84 15.84 15.12 17.96
N THR A 85 16.81 15.43 17.11
CA THR A 85 16.60 15.71 15.68
C THR A 85 16.14 14.46 14.93
N VAL A 86 16.73 13.30 15.23
CA VAL A 86 16.27 12.00 14.69
C VAL A 86 14.81 11.74 15.06
N LYS A 87 14.43 11.99 16.32
CA LYS A 87 13.03 11.82 16.77
C LYS A 87 12.08 12.75 16.01
N ASN A 88 12.46 14.00 15.77
CA ASN A 88 11.69 14.94 14.95
C ASN A 88 11.54 14.45 13.51
N HIS A 89 12.62 13.99 12.88
CA HIS A 89 12.55 13.42 11.53
C HIS A 89 11.62 12.20 11.49
N ARG A 90 11.74 11.26 12.44
CA ARG A 90 10.83 10.10 12.52
C ARG A 90 9.36 10.53 12.61
N ASN A 91 9.07 11.59 13.37
CA ASN A 91 7.71 12.10 13.51
C ASN A 91 7.21 12.73 12.20
N ASN A 92 8.06 13.49 11.52
CA ASN A 92 7.74 14.07 10.21
C ASN A 92 7.52 12.98 9.15
N ILE A 93 8.34 11.93 9.17
CA ILE A 93 8.20 10.76 8.29
C ILE A 93 6.87 10.06 8.55
N CYS A 94 6.54 9.79 9.82
CA CYS A 94 5.23 9.21 10.17
C CYS A 94 4.07 10.08 9.70
N ASN A 95 4.14 11.41 9.89
CA ASN A 95 3.10 12.32 9.43
C ASN A 95 2.97 12.33 7.90
N LYS A 96 4.09 12.34 7.17
CA LYS A 96 4.09 12.31 5.69
C LYS A 96 3.56 10.99 5.12
N LEU A 97 3.84 9.88 5.79
CA LEU A 97 3.42 8.55 5.38
C LEU A 97 2.05 8.14 5.97
N GLY A 98 1.43 8.98 6.81
CA GLY A 98 0.18 8.67 7.51
C GLY A 98 0.31 7.49 8.48
N LEU A 99 1.51 7.20 8.98
CA LEU A 99 1.77 6.06 9.86
C LEU A 99 1.47 6.43 11.32
N THR A 100 0.57 5.68 11.95
CA THR A 100 0.23 5.83 13.37
C THR A 100 0.74 4.65 14.17
N GLY A 101 1.59 4.91 15.18
CA GLY A 101 2.03 3.91 16.16
C GLY A 101 3.55 3.82 16.33
N THR A 102 3.98 3.33 17.50
CA THR A 102 5.39 3.30 17.92
C THR A 102 6.26 2.43 17.00
N HIS A 103 5.71 1.33 16.49
CA HIS A 103 6.41 0.37 15.62
C HIS A 103 6.01 0.48 14.14
N ALA A 104 5.07 1.37 13.80
CA ALA A 104 4.56 1.51 12.44
C ALA A 104 5.68 1.90 11.46
N LEU A 105 6.55 2.82 11.86
CA LEU A 105 7.71 3.24 11.06
C LEU A 105 8.70 2.10 10.81
N LEU A 106 8.96 1.26 11.83
CA LEU A 106 9.88 0.14 11.70
C LEU A 106 9.32 -0.92 10.75
N LYS A 107 8.04 -1.27 10.92
CA LYS A 107 7.34 -2.21 10.03
C LYS A 107 7.35 -1.71 8.59
N TYR A 108 7.10 -0.40 8.39
CA TYR A 108 7.14 0.22 7.08
C TYR A 108 8.54 0.16 6.45
N ALA A 109 9.59 0.47 7.23
CA ALA A 109 10.96 0.42 6.76
C ALA A 109 11.38 -0.99 6.32
N ILE A 110 11.03 -2.03 7.09
CA ILE A 110 11.33 -3.44 6.74
C ILE A 110 10.57 -3.86 5.48
N GLN A 111 9.29 -3.49 5.36
CA GLN A 111 8.48 -3.86 4.19
C GLN A 111 8.97 -3.19 2.90
N ASN A 112 9.61 -2.03 3.00
CA ASN A 112 10.09 -1.23 1.87
C ASN A 112 11.62 -1.28 1.70
N GLU A 113 12.32 -2.19 2.40
CA GLU A 113 13.77 -2.30 2.41
C GLU A 113 14.34 -2.49 0.99
N SER A 114 13.68 -3.30 0.17
CA SER A 114 14.05 -3.57 -1.23
C SER A 114 13.96 -2.35 -2.16
N ASN A 115 13.34 -1.26 -1.71
CA ASN A 115 13.08 -0.04 -2.48
C ASN A 115 13.91 1.16 -1.96
N LEU A 116 14.83 0.92 -1.00
CA LEU A 116 15.72 1.89 -0.36
C LEU A 116 17.18 1.78 -0.85
N ASP A 117 17.46 0.95 -1.87
CA ASP A 117 18.77 0.82 -2.53
C ASP A 117 18.92 1.68 -3.79
#